data_AF-A0A382RDU3-F1
#
_entry.id   AF-A0A382RDU3-F1
#
_cell.length_a   1.000
_cell.length_b   1.000
_cell.length_c   1.000
_cell.angle_alpha   90.00
_cell.angle_beta   90.00
_cell.angle_gamma   90.00
#
_symmetry.space_group_name_H-M   'P 1'
#
loop_
_entity.id
_entity.type
_entity.pdbx_description
1 polymer ?
#
loop_
_entity_poly.entity_id
_entity_poly.type
_entity_poly.pdbx_seq_one_letter_code
_entity_poly.pdbx_strand_id
1 'polypeptide(L)'
;MKKIFTKQDFLDKLIPNGDCLDWPGATNGKGYGTTRYNGRIFYTHRLALILEGIDITDKFVIHSCDRPICSNAKHLSAGTQWDNMADMTSRRRQTSTITEEECKEIRELCNTSLRQWEIAEMYGISQPQVSRINTRVHWKHLN
;
A
#
# COMPACT_ATOMS: atom_id res chain seq x y z
N MET A 1 18.86 -29.36 22.20
CA MET A 1 17.64 -28.52 22.36
C MET A 1 17.56 -27.57 21.17
N LYS A 2 16.43 -27.51 20.45
CA LYS A 2 16.28 -26.52 19.37
C LYS A 2 16.23 -25.13 20.02
N LYS A 3 17.22 -24.27 19.72
CA LYS A 3 17.25 -22.89 20.22
C LYS A 3 15.92 -22.24 19.83
N ILE A 4 15.15 -21.81 20.83
CA ILE A 4 13.92 -21.05 20.59
C ILE A 4 14.37 -19.72 20.01
N PHE A 5 13.95 -19.41 18.79
CA PHE A 5 14.22 -18.12 18.19
C PHE A 5 13.38 -17.09 18.94
N THR A 6 14.03 -16.17 19.65
CA THR A 6 13.35 -15.17 20.48
C THR A 6 13.10 -13.88 19.71
N LYS A 7 12.30 -12.98 20.29
CA LYS A 7 12.16 -11.59 19.81
C LYS A 7 13.52 -10.90 19.70
N GLN A 8 14.40 -11.10 20.68
CA GLN A 8 15.72 -10.49 20.66
C GLN A 8 16.58 -11.03 19.51
N ASP A 9 16.58 -12.36 19.27
CA ASP A 9 17.29 -12.95 18.13
C ASP A 9 16.81 -12.41 16.77
N PHE A 10 15.57 -11.93 16.69
CA PHE A 10 15.04 -11.24 15.50
C PHE A 10 15.55 -9.81 15.39
N LEU A 11 15.43 -9.03 16.46
CA LEU A 11 15.85 -7.63 16.50
C LEU A 11 17.35 -7.47 16.26
N ASP A 12 18.18 -8.36 16.82
CA ASP A 12 19.64 -8.34 16.68
C ASP A 12 20.11 -8.56 15.22
N LYS A 13 19.24 -9.11 14.37
CA LYS A 13 19.54 -9.31 12.95
C LYS A 13 19.22 -8.08 12.10
N LEU A 14 18.40 -7.15 12.58
CA LEU A 14 17.98 -6.01 11.77
C LEU A 14 19.11 -4.98 11.68
N ILE A 15 19.26 -4.40 10.50
CA ILE A 15 20.27 -3.37 10.25
C ILE A 15 19.58 -2.00 10.22
N PRO A 16 20.03 -1.03 11.04
CA PRO A 16 19.52 0.34 10.99
C PRO A 16 19.73 0.98 9.61
N ASN A 17 18.68 1.61 9.07
CA ASN A 17 18.70 2.39 7.84
C ASN A 17 17.85 3.66 8.02
N GLY A 18 18.46 4.70 8.58
CA GLY A 18 17.72 5.85 9.10
C GLY A 18 16.75 5.41 10.20
N ASP A 19 15.48 5.79 10.09
CA ASP A 19 14.42 5.37 11.03
C ASP A 19 13.92 3.93 10.77
N CYS A 20 14.34 3.30 9.67
CA CYS A 20 13.97 1.93 9.32
C CYS A 20 14.92 0.89 9.93
N LEU A 21 14.41 -0.34 10.10
CA LEU A 21 15.18 -1.51 10.51
C LEU A 21 15.07 -2.56 9.41
N ASP A 22 16.08 -2.64 8.57
CA ASP A 22 16.06 -3.46 7.36
C ASP A 22 16.45 -4.91 7.66
N TRP A 23 15.78 -5.85 6.99
CA TRP A 23 16.14 -7.26 7.05
C TRP A 23 17.34 -7.55 6.12
N PRO A 24 18.47 -8.08 6.61
CA PRO A 24 19.64 -8.34 5.78
C PRO A 24 19.62 -9.69 5.05
N GLY A 25 18.61 -10.51 5.32
CA GLY A 25 18.53 -11.87 4.78
C GLY A 25 17.75 -11.95 3.46
N ALA A 26 17.26 -13.16 3.18
CA ALA A 26 16.53 -13.44 1.95
C ALA A 26 15.27 -12.55 1.80
N THR A 27 14.99 -12.16 0.56
CA THR A 27 13.77 -11.45 0.18
C THR A 27 12.94 -12.30 -0.78
N ASN A 28 11.66 -11.98 -0.91
CA ASN A 28 10.89 -12.43 -2.07
C ASN A 28 11.27 -11.59 -3.30
N GLY A 29 10.81 -12.01 -4.49
CA GLY A 29 11.01 -11.25 -5.75
C GLY A 29 10.31 -9.89 -5.80
N LYS A 30 9.63 -9.46 -4.72
CA LYS A 30 8.97 -8.16 -4.58
C LYS A 30 9.64 -7.28 -3.50
N GLY A 31 10.79 -7.67 -2.98
CA GLY A 31 11.57 -6.89 -2.01
C GLY A 31 11.17 -7.08 -0.53
N TYR A 32 10.21 -7.94 -0.21
CA TYR A 32 9.85 -8.24 1.18
C TYR A 32 10.78 -9.28 1.78
N GLY A 33 11.37 -8.99 2.95
CA GLY A 33 12.22 -9.94 3.67
C GLY A 33 11.46 -11.19 4.12
N THR A 34 12.10 -12.34 4.06
CA THR A 34 11.56 -13.65 4.49
C THR A 34 12.52 -14.34 5.44
N THR A 35 11.97 -15.09 6.41
CA THR A 35 12.76 -15.86 7.38
C THR A 35 12.01 -17.09 7.86
N ARG A 36 12.72 -18.07 8.42
CA ARG A 36 12.12 -19.27 8.99
C ARG A 36 11.93 -19.10 10.50
N TYR A 37 10.71 -19.25 10.98
CA TYR A 37 10.34 -19.18 12.39
C TYR A 37 9.48 -20.39 12.75
N ASN A 38 9.85 -21.12 13.81
CA ASN A 38 9.18 -22.36 14.26
C ASN A 38 8.89 -23.36 13.12
N GLY A 39 9.84 -23.52 12.20
CA GLY A 39 9.75 -24.48 11.09
C GLY A 39 8.97 -23.99 9.86
N ARG A 40 8.27 -22.86 9.95
CA ARG A 40 7.50 -22.24 8.85
C ARG A 40 8.20 -20.99 8.31
N ILE A 41 7.92 -20.63 7.06
CA ILE A 41 8.43 -19.41 6.45
C ILE A 41 7.47 -18.26 6.77
N PHE A 42 8.02 -17.13 7.19
CA PHE A 42 7.28 -15.91 7.49
C PHE A 42 7.87 -14.73 6.73
N TYR A 43 7.02 -13.78 6.36
CA TYR A 43 7.48 -12.43 6.02
C TYR A 43 7.98 -11.74 7.28
N THR A 44 9.13 -11.09 7.17
CA THR A 44 9.86 -10.48 8.29
C THR A 44 9.09 -9.34 8.95
N HIS A 45 8.45 -8.48 8.16
CA HIS A 45 7.55 -7.44 8.68
C HIS A 45 6.34 -8.02 9.44
N ARG A 46 5.75 -9.13 8.97
CA ARG A 46 4.66 -9.82 9.69
C ARG A 46 5.17 -10.43 11.00
N LEU A 47 6.34 -11.05 10.95
CA LEU A 47 6.98 -11.63 12.13
C LEU A 47 7.29 -10.57 13.18
N ALA A 48 7.70 -9.37 12.78
CA ALA A 48 7.94 -8.25 13.68
C ALA A 48 6.70 -7.93 14.54
N LEU A 49 5.52 -7.80 13.93
CA LEU A 49 4.26 -7.56 14.67
C LEU A 49 3.85 -8.75 15.55
N ILE A 50 4.00 -9.99 15.05
CA ILE A 50 3.71 -11.19 15.85
C ILE A 50 4.59 -11.23 17.11
N LEU A 51 5.87 -10.88 16.99
CA LEU A 51 6.82 -10.85 18.11
C LEU A 51 6.55 -9.69 19.09
N GLU A 52 5.85 -8.63 18.66
CA GLU A 52 5.28 -7.60 19.54
C GLU A 52 3.98 -8.06 20.23
N GLY A 53 3.49 -9.28 19.94
CA GLY A 53 2.23 -9.80 20.49
C GLY A 53 0.99 -9.24 19.79
N ILE A 54 1.15 -8.65 18.59
CA ILE A 54 0.04 -8.09 17.82
C ILE A 54 -0.59 -9.20 16.97
N ASP A 55 -1.89 -9.43 17.16
CA ASP A 55 -2.64 -10.39 16.35
C ASP A 55 -2.93 -9.82 14.96
N ILE A 56 -2.33 -10.47 13.95
CA ILE A 56 -2.44 -10.15 12.52
C ILE A 56 -3.19 -11.23 11.73
N THR A 57 -3.94 -12.09 12.41
CA THR A 57 -4.84 -13.06 11.78
C THR A 57 -5.81 -12.31 10.86
N ASP A 58 -5.86 -12.73 9.60
CA ASP A 58 -6.67 -12.12 8.53
C ASP A 58 -6.46 -10.61 8.29
N LYS A 59 -5.35 -10.05 8.81
CA LYS A 59 -4.97 -8.64 8.61
C LYS A 59 -3.82 -8.50 7.62
N PHE A 60 -3.87 -7.41 6.86
CA PHE A 60 -2.75 -6.90 6.09
C PHE A 60 -1.81 -6.13 7.01
N VAL A 61 -0.52 -6.16 6.69
CA VAL A 61 0.47 -5.34 7.38
C VAL A 61 0.86 -4.20 6.47
N ILE A 62 0.66 -2.98 6.93
CA ILE A 62 0.84 -1.75 6.15
C ILE A 62 2.10 -1.05 6.67
N HIS A 63 2.93 -0.58 5.74
CA HIS A 63 4.11 0.21 6.06
C HIS A 63 3.78 1.71 6.01
N SER A 64 4.11 2.45 7.07
CA SER A 64 4.09 3.93 7.02
C SER A 64 5.29 4.49 6.23
N CYS A 65 6.40 3.75 6.17
CA CYS A 65 7.64 4.16 5.50
C CYS A 65 7.75 3.72 4.04
N ASP A 66 6.77 2.96 3.53
CA ASP A 66 6.75 2.46 2.14
C ASP A 66 7.97 1.66 1.68
N ARG A 67 8.70 1.05 2.61
CA ARG A 67 9.87 0.20 2.34
C ARG A 67 9.56 -1.28 2.61
N PRO A 68 9.40 -2.12 1.57
CA PRO A 68 9.06 -3.54 1.72
C PRO A 68 10.03 -4.37 2.58
N ILE A 69 11.31 -3.97 2.61
CA ILE A 69 12.37 -4.66 3.36
C ILE A 69 12.39 -4.29 4.85
N CYS A 70 11.74 -3.18 5.22
CA CYS A 70 11.70 -2.69 6.60
C CYS A 70 10.87 -3.60 7.48
N SER A 71 11.42 -3.95 8.64
CA SER A 71 10.81 -4.77 9.69
C SER A 71 10.71 -4.03 11.03
N ASN A 72 10.87 -2.70 11.04
CA ASN A 72 10.66 -1.90 12.24
C ASN A 72 9.18 -1.91 12.63
N ALA A 73 8.82 -2.56 13.75
CA ALA A 73 7.44 -2.65 14.22
C ALA A 73 6.75 -1.29 14.40
N LYS A 74 7.50 -0.22 14.69
CA LYS A 74 6.95 1.16 14.78
C LYS A 74 6.46 1.72 13.45
N HIS A 75 6.93 1.16 12.33
CA HIS A 75 6.50 1.54 10.98
C HIS A 75 5.44 0.62 10.40
N LEU A 76 4.94 -0.34 11.20
CA LEU A 76 4.01 -1.36 10.76
C LEU A 76 2.70 -1.22 11.51
N SER A 77 1.60 -1.34 10.78
CA SER A 77 0.26 -1.41 11.36
C SER A 77 -0.49 -2.62 10.82
N ALA A 78 -1.34 -3.21 11.66
CA ALA A 78 -2.24 -4.28 11.25
C ALA A 78 -3.56 -3.65 10.78
N GLY A 79 -3.79 -3.67 9.47
CA GLY A 79 -4.99 -3.12 8.84
C GLY A 79 -5.83 -4.20 8.16
N THR A 80 -7.05 -3.86 7.80
CA THR A 80 -7.90 -4.67 6.94
C THR A 80 -7.52 -4.50 5.47
N GLN A 81 -8.00 -5.38 4.60
CA GLN A 81 -7.86 -5.21 3.14
C GLN A 81 -8.42 -3.86 2.68
N TRP A 82 -9.49 -3.41 3.33
CA TRP A 82 -10.12 -2.11 3.13
C TRP A 82 -9.20 -0.96 3.52
N ASP A 83 -8.49 -1.05 4.65
CA ASP A 83 -7.52 -0.01 5.07
C ASP A 83 -6.34 0.08 4.10
N ASN A 84 -5.86 -1.06 3.58
CA ASN A 84 -4.80 -1.08 2.57
C ASN A 84 -5.28 -0.52 1.22
N MET A 85 -6.53 -0.77 0.83
CA MET A 85 -7.14 -0.18 -0.36
C MET A 85 -7.37 1.32 -0.21
N ALA A 86 -7.85 1.78 0.95
CA ALA A 86 -8.02 3.19 1.26
C ALA A 86 -6.66 3.93 1.31
N ASP A 87 -5.62 3.30 1.87
CA ASP A 87 -4.25 3.82 1.88
C ASP A 87 -3.67 3.89 0.46
N MET A 88 -3.88 2.88 -0.39
CA MET A 88 -3.49 2.92 -1.81
C MET A 88 -4.17 4.06 -2.60
N THR A 89 -5.45 4.33 -2.32
CA THR A 89 -6.19 5.47 -2.89
C THR A 89 -5.63 6.80 -2.38
N SER A 90 -5.37 6.91 -1.07
CA SER A 90 -4.80 8.12 -0.45
C SER A 90 -3.37 8.43 -0.92
N ARG A 91 -2.58 7.39 -1.21
CA ARG A 91 -1.18 7.49 -1.68
C ARG A 91 -1.03 7.49 -3.20
N ARG A 92 -2.13 7.65 -3.95
CA ARG A 92 -2.16 7.69 -5.44
C ARG A 92 -1.40 6.53 -6.11
N ARG A 93 -1.43 5.33 -5.52
CA ARG A 93 -0.78 4.12 -6.07
C ARG A 93 -1.71 3.25 -6.92
N GLN A 94 -2.94 3.70 -7.15
CA GLN A 94 -3.80 3.07 -8.15
C GLN A 94 -3.22 3.30 -9.55
N THR A 95 -3.34 2.29 -10.42
CA THR A 95 -3.01 2.42 -11.85
C THR A 95 -3.97 3.35 -12.58
N SER A 96 -5.13 3.67 -11.98
CA SER A 96 -6.02 4.74 -12.41
C SER A 96 -5.54 6.07 -11.83
N THR A 97 -5.18 6.99 -12.72
CA THR A 97 -4.73 8.36 -12.40
C THR A 97 -5.80 9.21 -11.72
N ILE A 98 -7.04 8.72 -11.60
CA ILE A 98 -8.25 9.47 -11.21
C ILE A 98 -9.10 8.62 -10.26
N THR A 99 -9.53 9.20 -9.14
CA THR A 99 -10.42 8.57 -8.14
C THR A 99 -11.89 8.56 -8.58
N GLU A 100 -12.76 7.88 -7.83
CA GLU A 100 -14.21 7.90 -8.08
C GLU A 100 -14.82 9.29 -7.86
N GLU A 101 -14.34 10.00 -6.84
CA GLU A 101 -14.74 11.38 -6.53
C GLU A 101 -14.32 12.33 -7.65
N GLU A 102 -13.07 12.26 -8.09
CA GLU A 102 -12.57 13.05 -9.22
C GLU A 102 -13.35 12.70 -10.51
N CYS A 103 -13.74 11.44 -10.72
CA CYS A 103 -14.61 11.07 -11.85
C CYS A 103 -15.99 11.72 -11.79
N LYS A 104 -16.61 11.83 -10.61
CA LYS A 104 -17.92 12.49 -10.44
C LYS A 104 -17.79 13.99 -10.70
N GLU A 105 -16.75 14.62 -10.15
CA GLU A 105 -16.49 16.05 -10.33
C GLU A 105 -16.21 16.39 -11.81
N ILE A 106 -15.40 15.58 -12.51
CA ILE A 106 -15.14 15.74 -13.94
C ILE A 106 -16.45 15.68 -14.76
N ARG A 107 -17.41 14.84 -14.38
CA ARG A 107 -18.72 14.76 -15.06
C ARG A 107 -19.56 16.00 -14.81
N GLU A 108 -19.58 16.50 -13.59
CA GLU A 108 -20.27 17.76 -13.27
C GLU A 108 -19.68 18.92 -14.06
N LEU A 109 -18.35 19.03 -14.11
CA LEU A 109 -17.63 20.05 -14.88
C LEU A 109 -17.90 19.93 -16.38
N CYS A 110 -18.07 18.72 -16.93
CA CYS A 110 -18.43 18.52 -18.34
C CYS A 110 -19.83 19.05 -18.70
N ASN A 111 -20.70 19.29 -17.71
CA ASN A 111 -22.02 19.89 -17.90
C ASN A 111 -22.02 21.43 -17.73
N THR A 112 -20.85 22.02 -17.44
CA THR A 112 -20.68 23.48 -17.34
C THR A 112 -20.24 24.08 -18.68
N SER A 113 -19.91 25.38 -18.70
CA SER A 113 -19.33 26.05 -19.87
C SER A 113 -17.88 25.66 -20.17
N LEU A 114 -17.22 24.91 -19.29
CA LEU A 114 -15.83 24.49 -19.46
C LEU A 114 -15.66 23.51 -20.61
N ARG A 115 -14.57 23.68 -21.36
CA ARG A 115 -14.16 22.74 -22.40
C ARG A 115 -13.44 21.56 -21.76
N GLN A 116 -13.61 20.38 -22.35
CA GLN A 116 -12.98 19.15 -21.83
C GLN A 116 -11.45 19.20 -21.76
N TRP A 117 -10.79 20.06 -22.54
CA TRP A 117 -9.34 20.26 -22.46
C TRP A 117 -8.94 21.09 -21.22
N GLU A 118 -9.76 22.08 -20.82
CA GLU A 118 -9.55 22.85 -19.59
C GLU A 118 -9.72 21.92 -18.38
N ILE A 119 -10.73 21.06 -18.42
CA ILE A 119 -10.94 20.01 -17.42
C ILE A 119 -9.76 19.04 -17.39
N ALA A 120 -9.21 18.66 -18.55
CA ALA A 120 -8.06 17.76 -18.59
C ALA A 120 -6.82 18.38 -17.91
N GLU A 121 -6.58 19.67 -18.13
CA GLU A 121 -5.49 20.43 -17.51
C GLU A 121 -5.63 20.53 -15.99
N MET A 122 -6.84 20.84 -15.49
CA MET A 122 -7.12 20.92 -14.04
C MET A 122 -6.77 19.63 -13.28
N TYR A 123 -6.96 18.48 -13.91
CA TYR A 123 -6.73 17.16 -13.30
C TYR A 123 -5.45 16.48 -13.77
N GLY A 124 -4.64 17.12 -14.61
CA GLY A 124 -3.39 16.56 -15.13
C GLY A 124 -3.60 15.28 -15.97
N ILE A 125 -4.72 15.16 -16.68
CA ILE A 125 -5.06 14.01 -17.53
C ILE A 125 -5.18 14.42 -19.00
N SER A 126 -5.38 13.42 -19.86
CA SER A 126 -5.63 13.68 -21.28
C SER A 126 -7.10 14.03 -21.55
N GLN A 127 -7.37 14.93 -22.50
CA GLN A 127 -8.75 15.23 -22.93
C GLN A 127 -9.53 13.97 -23.39
N PRO A 128 -8.93 12.98 -24.09
CA PRO A 128 -9.59 11.71 -24.37
C PRO A 128 -10.01 10.93 -23.12
N GLN A 129 -9.26 11.03 -22.02
CA GLN A 129 -9.63 10.43 -20.74
C GLN A 129 -10.85 11.14 -20.11
N VAL A 130 -10.91 12.48 -20.16
CA VAL A 130 -12.10 13.27 -19.78
C VAL A 130 -13.32 12.85 -20.60
N SER A 131 -13.18 12.73 -21.92
CA SER A 131 -14.26 12.29 -22.82
C SER A 131 -14.77 10.89 -22.48
N ARG A 132 -13.88 9.94 -22.17
CA ARG A 132 -14.25 8.57 -21.74
C ARG A 132 -14.97 8.53 -20.39
N ILE A 133 -14.61 9.42 -19.47
CA ILE A 133 -15.28 9.60 -18.18
C ILE A 133 -16.69 10.19 -18.39
N ASN A 134 -16.80 11.21 -19.25
CA ASN A 134 -18.06 11.89 -19.57
C ASN A 134 -19.05 11.01 -20.34
N THR A 135 -18.57 10.29 -21.35
CA THR A 135 -19.41 9.40 -22.19
C THR A 135 -19.78 8.09 -21.48
N ARG A 136 -19.39 7.91 -20.22
CA ARG A 136 -19.69 6.73 -19.38
C ARG A 136 -19.23 5.41 -20.02
N VAL A 137 -18.25 5.46 -20.92
CA VAL A 137 -17.61 4.26 -21.49
C VAL A 137 -16.79 3.56 -20.39
N HIS A 138 -16.17 4.35 -19.52
CA HIS A 138 -15.59 3.91 -18.24
C HIS A 138 -16.48 4.36 -17.07
N TRP A 139 -16.41 3.64 -15.93
CA TRP A 139 -17.11 3.99 -14.69
C TRP A 139 -18.64 4.01 -14.78
N LYS A 140 -19.22 3.03 -15.49
CA LYS A 140 -20.68 2.88 -15.70
C LYS A 140 -21.53 2.78 -14.42
N HIS A 141 -20.92 2.35 -13.32
CA HIS A 141 -21.60 2.14 -12.03
C HIS A 141 -21.68 3.41 -11.16
N LEU A 142 -20.94 4.46 -11.51
CA LEU A 142 -21.08 5.77 -10.87
C LEU A 142 -22.25 6.49 -11.54
N ASN A 143 -23.22 6.95 -10.76
CA ASN A 143 -24.41 7.66 -11.25
C ASN A 143 -24.05 9.00 -11.90
#